data_AF-A0A954UAJ0-F1
#
_entry.id   AF-A0A954UAJ0-F1
#
_cell.length_a   1.000
_cell.length_b   1.000
_cell.length_c   1.000
_cell.angle_alpha   90.00
_cell.angle_beta   90.00
_cell.angle_gamma   90.00
#
_symmetry.space_group_name_H-M   'P 1'
#
loop_
_entity.id
_entity.type
_entity.pdbx_description
1 polymer ?
#
loop_
_entity_poly.entity_id
_entity_poly.type
_entity_poly.pdbx_seq_one_letter_code
_entity_poly.pdbx_strand_id
1 'polypeptide(L)'
;MSTAELETQPAESQTGETTLESGTYEIIRNRLRQHGKELRSRLEKLNAARKDVFGTIETKLLGTERITTEYNCVPRDMVSIGNRFIFGYNVHFGLKSEVDLADVFAVYEFRDNAFHSQPLDLIANDDFRKHFKDVYRYYKDAKFAKFFANGAFLYMVFRVGKTAGDIKSFKWALQGDQLTYLDNRSDHEVRFPPQHDFKWTRTTRDMHHFGKHPHISIEDRVFVETIGGDLTVKIENNTDDGGGLYSEPVDNADQTLDDAEIYYAIVGNIIVLKVRPYQENEFRYIVYNEKIQQAKRID
;
A
#
# COMPACT_ATOMS: atom_id res chain seq x y z
N MET A 1 8.31 -19.23 -87.98
CA MET A 1 8.21 -17.98 -87.22
C MET A 1 6.75 -17.77 -86.90
N SER A 2 6.48 -17.55 -85.63
CA SER A 2 5.19 -17.71 -84.96
C SER A 2 4.55 -16.34 -84.74
N THR A 3 3.33 -16.16 -85.23
CA THR A 3 2.42 -15.07 -84.83
C THR A 3 1.00 -15.62 -84.97
N ALA A 4 0.40 -15.97 -83.83
CA ALA A 4 -1.02 -16.23 -83.69
C ALA A 4 -1.51 -15.53 -82.41
N GLU A 5 -2.78 -15.12 -82.47
CA GLU A 5 -3.45 -14.07 -81.73
C GLU A 5 -3.56 -14.28 -80.20
N LEU A 6 -3.74 -13.14 -79.51
CA LEU A 6 -4.18 -13.08 -78.12
C LEU A 6 -5.60 -13.63 -78.00
N GLU A 7 -5.78 -14.66 -77.16
CA GLU A 7 -7.02 -14.89 -76.43
C GLU A 7 -6.80 -14.57 -74.95
N THR A 8 -7.42 -13.50 -74.49
CA THR A 8 -7.49 -13.14 -73.07
C THR A 8 -8.81 -13.65 -72.51
N GLN A 9 -8.81 -14.77 -71.80
CA GLN A 9 -9.85 -15.11 -70.83
C GLN A 9 -9.33 -14.74 -69.43
N PRO A 10 -10.05 -13.93 -68.63
CA PRO A 10 -9.71 -13.79 -67.23
C PRO A 10 -10.26 -15.00 -66.46
N ALA A 11 -9.36 -15.79 -65.89
CA ALA A 11 -9.69 -16.73 -64.84
C ALA A 11 -10.08 -15.93 -63.59
N GLU A 12 -11.34 -16.08 -63.19
CA GLU A 12 -11.84 -15.75 -61.85
C GLU A 12 -10.92 -16.36 -60.79
N SER A 13 -10.60 -15.61 -59.74
CA SER A 13 -10.71 -16.14 -58.37
C SER A 13 -10.40 -15.07 -57.31
N GLN A 14 -11.20 -15.16 -56.23
CA GLN A 14 -10.99 -14.62 -54.88
C GLN A 14 -11.54 -13.23 -54.54
N THR A 15 -12.87 -13.17 -54.37
CA THR A 15 -13.57 -12.16 -53.54
C THR A 15 -14.55 -12.85 -52.56
N GLY A 16 -14.05 -13.84 -51.80
CA GLY A 16 -14.89 -14.67 -50.92
C GLY A 16 -14.61 -14.61 -49.41
N GLU A 17 -13.39 -14.23 -48.96
CA GLU A 17 -13.00 -14.43 -47.54
C GLU A 17 -13.14 -13.19 -46.65
N THR A 18 -13.11 -11.97 -47.20
CA THR A 18 -13.02 -10.74 -46.38
C THR A 18 -14.35 -10.27 -45.79
N THR A 19 -15.50 -10.76 -46.30
CA THR A 19 -16.83 -10.26 -45.91
C THR A 19 -17.46 -11.05 -44.75
N LEU A 20 -17.13 -12.35 -44.61
CA LEU A 20 -17.68 -13.22 -43.56
C LEU A 20 -17.00 -13.02 -42.19
N GLU A 21 -15.72 -12.65 -42.16
CA GLU A 21 -14.99 -12.34 -40.92
C GLU A 21 -15.46 -11.02 -40.27
N SER A 22 -15.82 -10.03 -41.09
CA SER A 22 -16.35 -8.73 -40.63
C SER A 22 -17.67 -8.89 -39.86
N GLY A 23 -18.55 -9.79 -40.31
CA GLY A 23 -19.84 -10.07 -39.63
C GLY A 23 -19.67 -10.74 -38.27
N THR A 24 -18.76 -11.71 -38.17
CA THR A 24 -18.51 -12.42 -36.89
C THR A 24 -17.86 -11.50 -35.86
N TYR A 25 -16.88 -10.70 -36.27
CA TYR A 25 -16.24 -9.70 -35.42
C TYR A 25 -17.26 -8.67 -34.89
N GLU A 26 -18.09 -8.09 -35.76
CA GLU A 26 -19.09 -7.11 -35.35
C GLU A 26 -20.18 -7.71 -34.45
N ILE A 27 -20.57 -8.97 -34.66
CA ILE A 27 -21.52 -9.67 -33.76
C ILE A 27 -20.91 -9.83 -32.36
N ILE A 28 -19.66 -10.31 -32.26
CA ILE A 28 -18.98 -10.50 -30.97
C ILE A 28 -18.78 -9.14 -30.29
N ARG A 29 -18.36 -8.11 -31.03
CA ARG A 29 -18.18 -6.75 -30.53
C ARG A 29 -19.48 -6.17 -29.96
N ASN A 30 -20.60 -6.36 -30.65
CA ASN A 30 -21.90 -5.89 -30.19
C ASN A 30 -22.39 -6.64 -28.95
N ARG A 31 -22.18 -7.97 -28.88
CA ARG A 31 -22.46 -8.75 -27.66
C ARG A 31 -21.61 -8.28 -26.48
N LEU A 32 -20.32 -8.08 -26.66
CA LEU A 32 -19.43 -7.57 -25.61
C LEU A 32 -19.85 -6.18 -25.13
N ARG A 33 -20.26 -5.28 -26.04
CA ARG A 33 -20.81 -3.97 -25.69
C ARG A 33 -22.11 -4.10 -24.88
N GLN A 34 -22.98 -5.03 -25.24
CA GLN A 34 -24.25 -5.25 -24.53
C GLN A 34 -24.02 -5.81 -23.13
N HIS A 35 -23.15 -6.81 -22.99
CA HIS A 35 -22.72 -7.33 -21.69
C HIS A 35 -22.04 -6.24 -20.84
N GLY A 36 -21.22 -5.38 -21.44
CA GLY A 36 -20.62 -4.24 -20.76
C GLY A 36 -21.66 -3.23 -20.25
N LYS A 37 -22.70 -2.93 -21.03
CA LYS A 37 -23.82 -2.08 -20.59
C LYS A 37 -24.59 -2.71 -19.43
N GLU A 38 -24.89 -4.00 -19.55
CA GLU A 38 -25.62 -4.73 -18.51
C GLU A 38 -24.83 -4.80 -17.21
N LEU A 39 -23.53 -5.12 -17.28
CA LEU A 39 -22.64 -5.12 -16.13
C LEU A 39 -22.61 -3.74 -15.46
N ARG A 40 -22.48 -2.66 -16.24
CA ARG A 40 -22.49 -1.30 -15.71
C ARG A 40 -23.81 -0.98 -15.00
N SER A 41 -24.95 -1.34 -15.59
CA SER A 41 -26.25 -1.14 -14.95
C SER A 41 -26.39 -1.92 -13.64
N ARG A 42 -25.92 -3.16 -13.58
CA ARG A 42 -25.91 -3.97 -12.34
C ARG A 42 -25.01 -3.35 -11.28
N LEU A 43 -23.83 -2.87 -11.67
CA LEU A 43 -22.89 -2.17 -10.78
C LEU A 43 -23.48 -0.86 -10.24
N GLU A 44 -24.17 -0.09 -11.07
CA GLU A 44 -24.86 1.14 -10.65
C GLU A 44 -25.96 0.85 -9.63
N LYS A 45 -26.78 -0.19 -9.87
CA LYS A 45 -27.79 -0.64 -8.90
C LYS A 45 -27.18 -1.08 -7.58
N LEU A 46 -26.10 -1.86 -7.63
CA LEU A 46 -25.37 -2.29 -6.44
C LEU A 46 -24.77 -1.10 -5.68
N ASN A 47 -24.19 -0.14 -6.41
CA ASN A 47 -23.65 1.08 -5.81
C ASN A 47 -24.77 1.92 -5.18
N ALA A 48 -25.92 2.05 -5.83
CA ALA A 48 -27.07 2.75 -5.25
C ALA A 48 -27.58 2.08 -3.97
N ALA A 49 -27.71 0.75 -3.95
CA ALA A 49 -28.07 0.01 -2.74
C ALA A 49 -27.01 0.17 -1.64
N ARG A 50 -25.71 0.13 -1.98
CA ARG A 50 -24.61 0.42 -1.05
C ARG A 50 -24.74 1.83 -0.47
N LYS A 51 -25.00 2.83 -1.32
CA LYS A 51 -25.17 4.23 -0.93
C LYS A 51 -26.36 4.43 0.02
N ASP A 52 -27.45 3.68 -0.19
CA ASP A 52 -28.65 3.70 0.65
C ASP A 52 -28.39 3.07 2.03
N VAL A 53 -27.79 1.88 2.06
CA VAL A 53 -27.53 1.13 3.30
C VAL A 53 -26.46 1.79 4.18
N PHE A 54 -25.34 2.22 3.58
CA PHE A 54 -24.21 2.77 4.31
C PHE A 54 -24.24 4.29 4.44
N GLY A 55 -25.21 4.95 3.80
CA GLY A 55 -25.22 6.39 3.61
C GLY A 55 -24.18 6.84 2.58
N THR A 56 -24.42 8.00 1.98
CA THR A 56 -23.41 8.69 1.16
C THR A 56 -23.27 10.10 1.68
N ILE A 57 -22.10 10.41 2.23
CA ILE A 57 -21.68 11.79 2.40
C ILE A 57 -21.03 12.17 1.06
N GLU A 58 -21.81 12.79 0.18
CA GLU A 58 -21.26 13.30 -1.07
C GLU A 58 -20.31 14.46 -0.74
N THR A 59 -19.01 14.24 -0.97
CA THR A 59 -18.01 15.28 -0.78
C THR A 59 -18.03 16.20 -1.99
N LYS A 60 -18.54 17.41 -1.78
CA LYS A 60 -18.47 18.48 -2.77
C LYS A 60 -17.49 19.54 -2.30
N LEU A 61 -16.67 20.05 -3.22
CA LEU A 61 -15.85 21.23 -2.95
C LEU A 61 -16.76 22.42 -2.71
N LEU A 62 -16.83 22.90 -1.46
CA LEU A 62 -17.62 24.08 -1.10
C LEU A 62 -16.88 25.39 -1.42
N GLY A 63 -15.55 25.37 -1.36
CA GLY A 63 -14.70 26.52 -1.64
C GLY A 63 -13.23 26.18 -1.49
N THR A 64 -12.38 27.15 -1.86
CA THR A 64 -10.92 27.07 -1.70
C THR A 64 -10.48 28.32 -0.96
N GLU A 65 -9.80 28.13 0.17
CA GLU A 65 -9.20 29.23 0.93
C GLU A 65 -7.69 29.02 1.09
N ARG A 66 -7.00 30.12 1.41
CA ARG A 66 -5.59 30.11 1.77
C ARG A 66 -5.46 30.41 3.26
N ILE A 67 -4.77 29.53 3.96
CA ILE A 67 -4.41 29.74 5.36
C ILE A 67 -3.07 30.47 5.39
N THR A 68 -3.05 31.65 6.00
CA THR A 68 -1.81 32.39 6.26
C THR A 68 -1.35 32.14 7.69
N THR A 69 -0.13 31.65 7.85
CA THR A 69 0.53 31.50 9.15
C THR A 69 1.37 32.73 9.46
N GLU A 70 1.57 33.03 10.74
CA GLU A 70 2.35 34.20 11.19
C GLU A 70 3.84 34.09 10.79
N TYR A 71 4.39 32.88 10.89
CA TYR A 71 5.78 32.59 10.57
C TYR A 71 5.92 31.67 9.36
N ASN A 72 7.11 31.69 8.74
CA ASN A 72 7.47 30.71 7.73
C ASN A 72 7.53 29.31 8.36
N CYS A 73 6.73 28.39 7.83
CA CYS A 73 6.58 27.06 8.38
C CYS A 73 6.47 26.01 7.28
N VAL A 74 6.74 24.77 7.66
CA VAL A 74 6.49 23.60 6.82
C VAL A 74 5.18 22.96 7.27
N PRO A 75 4.11 22.97 6.46
CA PRO A 75 2.87 22.30 6.80
C PRO A 75 3.08 20.80 6.87
N ARG A 76 2.41 20.14 7.82
CA ARG A 76 2.58 18.70 8.07
C ARG A 76 1.31 17.90 7.95
N ASP A 77 0.26 18.33 8.63
CA ASP A 77 -0.99 17.60 8.66
C ASP A 77 -2.14 18.44 9.21
N MET A 78 -3.37 17.96 9.08
CA MET A 78 -4.56 18.58 9.67
C MET A 78 -5.58 17.54 10.11
N VAL A 79 -6.36 17.86 11.13
CA VAL A 79 -7.43 16.98 11.62
C VAL A 79 -8.67 17.79 12.00
N SER A 80 -9.84 17.35 11.56
CA SER A 80 -11.14 17.95 11.87
C SER A 80 -11.70 17.45 13.20
N ILE A 81 -12.22 18.37 14.01
CA ILE A 81 -12.87 18.16 15.31
C ILE A 81 -14.17 18.97 15.31
N GLY A 82 -15.26 18.34 14.90
CA GLY A 82 -16.53 19.03 14.64
C GLY A 82 -16.39 20.06 13.52
N ASN A 83 -16.86 21.28 13.78
CA ASN A 83 -16.71 22.43 12.87
C ASN A 83 -15.34 23.11 12.97
N ARG A 84 -14.43 22.60 13.79
CA ARG A 84 -13.06 23.12 13.91
C ARG A 84 -12.07 22.16 13.27
N PHE A 85 -10.88 22.63 12.95
CA PHE A 85 -9.76 21.76 12.65
C PHE A 85 -8.48 22.28 13.30
N ILE A 86 -7.58 21.35 13.58
CA ILE A 86 -6.23 21.65 14.04
C ILE A 86 -5.31 21.51 12.84
N PHE A 87 -4.54 22.56 12.57
CA PHE A 87 -3.48 22.57 11.59
C PHE A 87 -2.14 22.36 12.28
N GLY A 88 -1.38 21.37 11.83
CA GLY A 88 -0.06 21.06 12.34
C GLY A 88 1.03 21.45 11.34
N TYR A 89 2.03 22.18 11.80
CA TYR A 89 3.17 22.65 11.01
C TYR A 89 4.44 22.68 11.87
N ASN A 90 5.57 22.98 11.25
CA ASN A 90 6.82 23.25 11.98
C ASN A 90 7.37 24.60 11.51
N VAL A 91 7.44 25.58 12.42
CA VAL A 91 8.10 26.86 12.15
C VAL A 91 9.61 26.69 12.06
N HIS A 92 10.24 27.39 11.10
CA HIS A 92 11.70 27.46 11.02
C HIS A 92 12.21 28.62 11.87
N PHE A 93 12.81 28.32 13.02
CA PHE A 93 13.36 29.34 13.90
C PHE A 93 14.80 29.70 13.52
N GLY A 94 15.08 31.00 13.42
CA GLY A 94 16.45 31.50 13.30
C GLY A 94 17.12 31.73 14.67
N LEU A 95 16.46 32.50 15.54
CA LEU A 95 17.05 32.97 16.81
C LEU A 95 16.25 32.55 18.06
N LYS A 96 15.04 31.99 17.90
CA LYS A 96 14.19 31.58 19.02
C LYS A 96 14.71 30.25 19.59
N SER A 97 14.91 30.20 20.92
CA SER A 97 15.45 29.03 21.62
C SER A 97 14.40 28.06 22.14
N GLU A 98 13.16 28.52 22.31
CA GLU A 98 12.04 27.70 22.81
C GLU A 98 10.93 27.62 21.77
N VAL A 99 10.33 26.43 21.65
CA VAL A 99 9.19 26.17 20.76
C VAL A 99 7.93 26.19 21.61
N ASP A 100 6.97 27.04 21.24
CA ASP A 100 5.65 27.13 21.86
C ASP A 100 4.62 26.33 21.06
N LEU A 101 3.46 26.06 21.67
CA LEU A 101 2.37 25.35 21.00
C LEU A 101 1.91 26.07 19.72
N ALA A 102 1.87 27.40 19.73
CA ALA A 102 1.48 28.21 18.57
C ALA A 102 2.47 28.14 17.39
N ASP A 103 3.69 27.64 17.64
CA ASP A 103 4.67 27.43 16.57
C ASP A 103 4.52 26.07 15.88
N VAL A 104 3.63 25.22 16.39
CA VAL A 104 3.41 23.86 15.89
C VAL A 104 1.96 23.62 15.50
N PHE A 105 1.03 24.28 16.19
CA PHE A 105 -0.40 24.11 16.00
C PHE A 105 -1.10 25.46 15.82
N ALA A 106 -2.09 25.46 14.94
CA ALA A 106 -3.12 26.49 14.86
C ALA A 106 -4.49 25.82 14.85
N VAL A 107 -5.50 26.51 15.39
CA VAL A 107 -6.89 26.04 15.39
C VAL A 107 -7.70 27.00 14.54
N TYR A 108 -8.58 26.45 13.71
CA TYR A 108 -9.51 27.22 12.90
C TYR A 108 -10.92 26.68 13.08
N GLU A 109 -11.90 27.57 13.00
CA GLU A 109 -13.32 27.23 12.96
C GLU A 109 -13.85 27.49 11.55
N PHE A 110 -14.56 26.52 11.00
CA PHE A 110 -15.30 26.66 9.77
C PHE A 110 -16.69 27.23 10.06
N ARG A 111 -16.90 28.49 9.67
CA ARG A 111 -18.19 29.19 9.80
C ARG A 111 -18.39 30.12 8.61
N ASP A 112 -19.61 30.23 8.12
CA ASP A 112 -19.97 31.12 7.01
C ASP A 112 -19.18 30.82 5.72
N ASN A 113 -18.88 29.54 5.47
CA ASN A 113 -18.02 29.07 4.37
C ASN A 113 -16.58 29.62 4.35
N ALA A 114 -16.08 30.06 5.51
CA ALA A 114 -14.72 30.55 5.67
C ALA A 114 -14.05 29.95 6.93
N PHE A 115 -12.72 29.96 6.96
CA PHE A 115 -11.94 29.51 8.11
C PHE A 115 -11.50 30.71 8.97
N HIS A 116 -11.94 30.71 10.22
CA HIS A 116 -11.62 31.75 11.19
C HIS A 116 -10.58 31.24 12.18
N SER A 117 -9.47 31.96 12.33
CA SER A 117 -8.44 31.61 13.32
C SER A 117 -9.02 31.67 14.72
N GLN A 118 -8.72 30.64 15.53
CA GLN A 118 -9.18 30.52 16.90
C GLN A 118 -7.99 30.32 17.86
N PRO A 119 -8.14 30.67 19.15
CA PRO A 119 -7.19 30.32 20.18
C PRO A 119 -6.99 28.79 20.29
N LEU A 120 -5.86 28.39 20.87
CA LEU A 120 -5.52 26.97 21.10
C LEU A 120 -6.29 26.31 22.25
N ASP A 121 -7.43 26.86 22.65
CA ASP A 121 -8.22 26.38 23.77
C ASP A 121 -8.69 24.93 23.59
N LEU A 122 -8.89 24.51 22.34
CA LEU A 122 -9.24 23.13 21.99
C LEU A 122 -8.21 22.09 22.47
N ILE A 123 -6.95 22.50 22.59
CA ILE A 123 -5.82 21.65 23.04
C ILE A 123 -5.16 22.23 24.29
N ALA A 124 -5.82 23.16 24.99
CA ALA A 124 -5.29 23.76 26.20
C ALA A 124 -5.40 22.77 27.37
N ASN A 125 -4.26 22.22 27.75
CA ASN A 125 -4.13 21.36 28.92
C ASN A 125 -2.73 21.54 29.52
N ASP A 126 -2.62 21.66 30.84
CA ASP A 126 -1.36 21.97 31.52
C ASP A 126 -0.36 20.81 31.47
N ASP A 127 -0.84 19.57 31.63
CA ASP A 127 0.00 18.38 31.52
C ASP A 127 0.53 18.23 30.09
N PHE A 128 -0.33 18.45 29.09
CA PHE A 128 0.08 18.47 27.69
C PHE A 128 1.14 19.55 27.43
N ARG A 129 0.93 20.78 27.90
CA ARG A 129 1.92 21.88 27.75
C ARG A 129 3.27 21.51 28.33
N LYS A 130 3.28 20.90 29.51
CA LYS A 130 4.51 20.43 30.16
C LYS A 130 5.19 19.33 29.34
N HIS A 131 4.45 18.28 28.96
CA HIS A 131 5.01 17.17 28.19
C HIS A 131 5.46 17.60 26.79
N PHE A 132 4.78 18.56 26.17
CA PHE A 132 5.18 19.17 24.90
C PHE A 132 6.54 19.87 25.03
N LYS A 133 6.71 20.70 26.07
CA LYS A 133 8.00 21.36 26.35
C LYS A 133 9.11 20.35 26.63
N ASP A 134 8.80 19.29 27.37
CA ASP A 134 9.77 18.21 27.65
C ASP A 134 10.26 17.54 26.35
N VAL A 135 9.38 17.31 25.37
CA VAL A 135 9.80 16.71 24.08
C VAL A 135 10.84 17.58 23.37
N TYR A 136 10.60 18.89 23.25
CA TYR A 136 11.58 19.79 22.62
C TYR A 136 12.83 20.02 23.47
N ARG A 137 12.72 19.90 24.79
CA ARG A 137 13.86 20.02 25.71
C ARG A 137 14.82 18.83 25.63
N TYR A 138 14.27 17.61 25.56
CA TYR A 138 15.06 16.38 25.60
C TYR A 138 15.46 15.87 24.22
N TYR A 139 14.71 16.20 23.16
CA TYR A 139 14.95 15.73 21.81
C TYR A 139 15.21 16.90 20.85
N LYS A 140 16.48 17.12 20.49
CA LYS A 140 16.91 18.24 19.64
C LYS A 140 16.28 18.22 18.25
N ASP A 141 16.05 17.02 17.70
CA ASP A 141 15.46 16.83 16.37
C ASP A 141 13.94 16.66 16.41
N ALA A 142 13.30 17.02 17.55
CA ALA A 142 11.86 16.96 17.71
C ALA A 142 11.15 17.80 16.65
N LYS A 143 10.23 17.17 15.93
CA LYS A 143 9.35 17.84 14.98
C LYS A 143 8.00 17.16 14.93
N PHE A 144 6.95 17.95 14.77
CA PHE A 144 5.63 17.42 14.54
C PHE A 144 5.61 16.67 13.21
N ALA A 145 5.11 15.43 13.25
CA ALA A 145 5.11 14.52 12.11
C ALA A 145 3.75 14.49 11.43
N LYS A 146 2.70 14.20 12.20
CA LYS A 146 1.31 14.02 11.73
C LYS A 146 0.32 13.92 12.89
N PHE A 147 -0.96 14.01 12.58
CA PHE A 147 -2.03 13.49 13.40
C PHE A 147 -2.25 12.01 13.05
N PHE A 148 -2.65 11.22 14.04
CA PHE A 148 -3.03 9.83 13.83
C PHE A 148 -4.34 9.58 14.56
N ALA A 149 -5.41 9.27 13.82
CA ALA A 149 -6.70 8.96 14.40
C ALA A 149 -6.89 7.43 14.44
N ASN A 150 -7.31 6.91 15.58
CA ASN A 150 -7.62 5.49 15.75
C ASN A 150 -8.87 5.35 16.63
N GLY A 151 -10.02 5.11 15.99
CA GLY A 151 -11.32 5.06 16.67
C GLY A 151 -11.62 6.36 17.40
N ALA A 152 -11.88 6.28 18.70
CA ALA A 152 -12.17 7.43 19.56
C ALA A 152 -10.92 8.16 20.09
N PHE A 153 -9.73 7.85 19.58
CA PHE A 153 -8.49 8.47 20.02
C PHE A 153 -7.79 9.21 18.88
N LEU A 154 -7.20 10.35 19.24
CA LEU A 154 -6.34 11.16 18.40
C LEU A 154 -4.95 11.20 19.02
N TYR A 155 -3.92 11.00 18.20
CA TYR A 155 -2.53 11.08 18.62
C TYR A 155 -1.86 12.22 17.85
N MET A 156 -1.22 13.12 18.58
CA MET A 156 -0.30 14.10 17.98
C MET A 156 1.09 13.50 17.98
N VAL A 157 1.60 13.14 16.80
CA VAL A 157 2.83 12.36 16.67
C VAL A 157 4.00 13.28 16.36
N PHE A 158 5.06 13.15 17.15
CA PHE A 158 6.33 13.83 16.99
C PHE A 158 7.40 12.81 16.62
N ARG A 159 8.22 13.14 15.63
CA ARG A 159 9.44 12.38 15.36
C ARG A 159 10.54 12.95 16.25
N VAL A 160 11.24 12.08 16.97
CA VAL A 160 12.27 12.46 17.94
C VAL A 160 13.65 11.86 17.63
N GLY A 161 13.73 11.01 16.60
CA GLY A 161 14.97 10.36 16.19
C GLY A 161 15.16 10.26 14.68
N LYS A 162 16.18 9.49 14.30
CA LYS A 162 16.62 9.36 12.91
C LYS A 162 15.74 8.44 12.09
N THR A 163 15.04 7.47 12.70
CA THR A 163 14.14 6.60 11.96
C THR A 163 12.72 7.16 11.92
N ALA A 164 11.88 6.64 11.04
CA ALA A 164 10.45 6.98 11.03
C ALA A 164 9.68 6.39 12.23
N GLY A 165 10.23 5.36 12.89
CA GLY A 165 9.65 4.72 14.06
C GLY A 165 10.02 5.37 15.38
N ASP A 166 11.06 6.21 15.40
CA ASP A 166 11.49 6.96 16.59
C ASP A 166 10.51 8.11 16.87
N ILE A 167 9.38 7.77 17.51
CA ILE A 167 8.29 8.70 17.75
C ILE A 167 8.00 8.91 19.24
N LYS A 168 7.43 10.08 19.53
CA LYS A 168 6.68 10.39 20.74
C LYS A 168 5.28 10.81 20.34
N SER A 169 4.28 10.44 21.12
CA SER A 169 2.88 10.70 20.83
C SER A 169 2.18 11.29 22.05
N PHE A 170 1.28 12.23 21.81
CA PHE A 170 0.37 12.75 22.82
C PHE A 170 -1.02 12.22 22.51
N LYS A 171 -1.56 11.40 23.41
CA LYS A 171 -2.86 10.75 23.24
C LYS A 171 -3.98 11.63 23.77
N TRP A 172 -5.03 11.76 22.97
CA TRP A 172 -6.24 12.50 23.27
C TRP A 172 -7.45 11.60 23.06
N ALA A 173 -8.42 11.63 23.96
CA ALA A 173 -9.76 11.11 23.71
C ALA A 173 -10.55 12.13 22.88
N LEU A 174 -11.20 11.66 21.82
CA LEU A 174 -12.11 12.43 20.99
C LEU A 174 -13.56 12.03 21.34
N GLN A 175 -14.31 12.97 21.91
CA GLN A 175 -15.71 12.78 22.28
C GLN A 175 -16.55 13.88 21.63
N GLY A 176 -17.13 13.55 20.46
CA GLY A 176 -17.78 14.55 19.62
C GLY A 176 -16.78 15.63 19.19
N ASP A 177 -17.03 16.88 19.62
CA ASP A 177 -16.24 18.05 19.25
C ASP A 177 -15.23 18.46 20.35
N GLN A 178 -15.02 17.59 21.34
CA GLN A 178 -14.12 17.82 22.47
C GLN A 178 -12.92 16.87 22.44
N LEU A 179 -11.75 17.42 22.77
CA LEU A 179 -10.52 16.68 22.98
C LEU A 179 -10.15 16.70 24.47
N THR A 180 -9.88 15.53 25.04
CA THR A 180 -9.38 15.39 26.41
C THR A 180 -8.01 14.75 26.37
N TYR A 181 -7.01 15.44 26.91
CA TYR A 181 -5.65 14.92 27.00
C TYR A 181 -5.59 13.72 27.96
N LEU A 182 -4.92 12.64 27.55
CA LEU A 182 -4.80 11.41 28.35
C LEU A 182 -3.37 11.20 28.85
N ASP A 183 -2.41 11.03 27.94
CA ASP A 183 -1.01 10.71 28.29
C ASP A 183 -0.02 10.96 27.14
N ASN A 184 1.27 10.71 27.40
CA ASN A 184 2.37 10.73 26.42
C ASN A 184 3.17 9.41 26.34
N ARG A 185 2.55 8.28 26.72
CA ARG A 185 3.20 6.96 26.85
C ARG A 185 2.64 5.91 25.90
N SER A 186 1.68 6.32 25.06
CA SER A 186 0.94 5.45 24.15
C SER A 186 1.55 5.34 22.75
N ASP A 187 2.87 5.56 22.62
CA ASP A 187 3.59 5.53 21.33
C ASP A 187 3.39 4.21 20.57
N HIS A 188 3.28 3.11 21.31
CA HIS A 188 3.10 1.76 20.76
C HIS A 188 1.71 1.53 20.13
N GLU A 189 0.72 2.38 20.41
CA GLU A 189 -0.63 2.33 19.82
C GLU A 189 -0.69 3.02 18.45
N VAL A 190 0.30 3.86 18.11
CA VAL A 190 0.44 4.53 16.81
C VAL A 190 1.00 3.55 15.78
N ARG A 191 0.18 2.57 15.41
CA ARG A 191 0.52 1.55 14.41
C ARG A 191 -0.52 1.54 13.32
N PHE A 192 -0.06 1.56 12.07
CA PHE A 192 -0.94 1.30 10.95
C PHE A 192 -1.45 -0.14 11.02
N PRO A 193 -2.68 -0.39 10.52
CA PRO A 193 -3.10 -1.75 10.28
C PRO A 193 -2.10 -2.46 9.36
N PRO A 194 -1.98 -3.79 9.47
CA PRO A 194 -1.17 -4.56 8.52
C PRO A 194 -1.51 -4.16 7.08
N GLN A 195 -0.48 -3.89 6.28
CA GLN A 195 -0.66 -3.47 4.87
C GLN A 195 -1.41 -4.51 4.04
N HIS A 196 -1.28 -5.78 4.41
CA HIS A 196 -1.86 -6.91 3.71
C HIS A 196 -2.92 -7.59 4.58
N ASP A 197 -3.97 -8.06 3.92
CA ASP A 197 -5.03 -8.87 4.55
C ASP A 197 -4.62 -10.35 4.70
N PHE A 198 -3.33 -10.65 4.47
CA PHE A 198 -2.72 -11.96 4.72
C PHE A 198 -1.57 -11.81 5.70
N LYS A 199 -1.25 -12.91 6.38
CA LYS A 199 -0.09 -12.99 7.28
C LYS A 199 1.01 -13.77 6.60
N TRP A 200 2.24 -13.32 6.80
CA TRP A 200 3.42 -14.08 6.42
C TRP A 200 3.62 -15.24 7.39
N THR A 201 3.66 -16.46 6.86
CA THR A 201 4.02 -17.67 7.61
C THR A 201 5.47 -17.99 7.34
N ARG A 202 6.27 -18.14 8.40
CA ARG A 202 7.67 -18.57 8.27
C ARG A 202 7.68 -20.06 7.95
N THR A 203 8.55 -20.46 7.03
CA THR A 203 8.82 -21.88 6.78
C THR A 203 9.47 -22.54 8.00
N THR A 204 9.24 -23.84 8.14
CA THR A 204 9.69 -24.63 9.28
C THR A 204 10.39 -25.90 8.78
N ARG A 205 11.18 -26.52 9.65
CA ARG A 205 12.06 -27.64 9.29
C ARG A 205 11.31 -28.90 8.82
N ASP A 206 10.08 -29.10 9.28
CA ASP A 206 9.17 -30.16 8.83
C ASP A 206 8.73 -29.99 7.37
N MET A 207 8.83 -28.78 6.82
CA MET A 207 8.57 -28.50 5.41
C MET A 207 9.77 -28.85 4.51
N HIS A 208 10.91 -29.26 5.07
CA HIS A 208 12.11 -29.57 4.30
C HIS A 208 12.05 -30.99 3.74
N HIS A 209 12.23 -31.10 2.43
CA HIS A 209 12.44 -32.36 1.72
C HIS A 209 13.92 -32.51 1.42
N PHE A 210 14.51 -33.57 1.95
CA PHE A 210 15.93 -33.87 1.76
C PHE A 210 16.13 -34.82 0.58
N GLY A 211 17.26 -34.68 -0.10
CA GLY A 211 17.65 -35.50 -1.24
C GLY A 211 18.86 -34.89 -1.95
N LYS A 212 19.02 -35.15 -3.24
CA LYS A 212 20.11 -34.57 -4.04
C LYS A 212 19.88 -33.09 -4.33
N HIS A 213 18.63 -32.69 -4.53
CA HIS A 213 18.14 -31.33 -4.69
C HIS A 213 17.13 -31.01 -3.57
N PRO A 214 17.62 -30.80 -2.33
CA PRO A 214 16.75 -30.55 -1.19
C PRO A 214 16.02 -29.22 -1.33
N HIS A 215 14.74 -29.19 -0.95
CA HIS A 215 13.89 -28.00 -1.08
C HIS A 215 12.87 -27.91 0.05
N ILE A 216 12.24 -26.74 0.19
CA ILE A 216 11.16 -26.49 1.16
C ILE A 216 9.81 -26.58 0.44
N SER A 217 8.93 -27.47 0.91
CA SER A 217 7.54 -27.61 0.42
C SER A 217 6.65 -26.56 1.06
N ILE A 218 6.05 -25.69 0.25
CA ILE A 218 5.03 -24.74 0.69
C ILE A 218 3.66 -25.36 0.45
N GLU A 219 3.10 -25.95 1.52
CA GLU A 219 1.76 -26.59 1.52
C GLU A 219 1.59 -27.62 0.40
N ASP A 220 2.67 -28.31 0.01
CA ASP A 220 2.70 -29.29 -1.09
C ASP A 220 2.25 -28.75 -2.46
N ARG A 221 2.32 -27.43 -2.65
CA ARG A 221 1.85 -26.73 -3.87
C ARG A 221 2.97 -26.11 -4.69
N VAL A 222 4.02 -25.64 -4.01
CA VAL A 222 5.21 -25.07 -4.64
C VAL A 222 6.43 -25.37 -3.76
N PHE A 223 7.56 -25.61 -4.39
CA PHE A 223 8.80 -26.00 -3.72
C PHE A 223 9.86 -24.94 -3.97
N VAL A 224 10.59 -24.55 -2.92
CA VAL A 224 11.57 -23.45 -2.99
C VAL A 224 12.89 -23.93 -2.45
N GLU A 225 13.98 -23.65 -3.15
CA GLU A 225 15.35 -23.89 -2.70
C GLU A 225 16.22 -22.67 -2.95
N THR A 226 17.28 -22.50 -2.16
CA THR A 226 18.29 -21.43 -2.30
C THR A 226 19.70 -22.00 -2.33
N ILE A 227 19.84 -23.26 -2.73
CA ILE A 227 21.08 -24.03 -2.68
C ILE A 227 21.76 -24.06 -4.05
N GLY A 228 23.05 -24.40 -4.08
CA GLY A 228 23.75 -24.67 -5.34
C GLY A 228 23.96 -23.43 -6.20
N GLY A 229 23.91 -22.23 -5.61
CA GLY A 229 24.16 -20.97 -6.30
C GLY A 229 22.93 -20.25 -6.82
N ASP A 230 21.74 -20.86 -6.74
CA ASP A 230 20.49 -20.25 -7.21
C ASP A 230 19.35 -20.35 -6.18
N LEU A 231 18.47 -19.36 -6.23
CA LEU A 231 17.12 -19.43 -5.70
C LEU A 231 16.22 -20.00 -6.79
N THR A 232 15.65 -21.17 -6.56
CA THR A 232 14.82 -21.88 -7.54
C THR A 232 13.42 -22.16 -6.98
N VAL A 233 12.40 -21.96 -7.81
CA VAL A 233 10.98 -22.27 -7.51
C VAL A 233 10.50 -23.37 -8.44
N LYS A 234 9.98 -24.47 -7.88
CA LYS A 234 9.55 -25.68 -8.58
C LYS A 234 8.09 -26.02 -8.24
N ILE A 235 7.45 -26.85 -9.06
CA ILE A 235 6.07 -27.34 -8.85
C ILE A 235 5.97 -28.85 -8.65
N GLU A 236 7.06 -29.57 -8.84
CA GLU A 236 7.13 -31.00 -8.61
C GLU A 236 7.97 -31.27 -7.37
N ASN A 237 7.47 -32.16 -6.52
CA ASN A 237 8.22 -32.69 -5.39
C ASN A 237 9.24 -33.71 -5.90
N ASN A 238 10.27 -33.24 -6.60
CA ASN A 238 11.32 -34.07 -7.15
C ASN A 238 12.68 -33.59 -6.61
N THR A 239 13.34 -34.46 -5.84
CA THR A 239 14.68 -34.19 -5.31
C THR A 239 15.81 -34.73 -6.19
N ASP A 240 15.50 -35.35 -7.33
CA ASP A 240 16.48 -35.94 -8.25
C ASP A 240 16.90 -34.98 -9.37
N ASP A 241 16.05 -33.98 -9.69
CA ASP A 241 16.30 -32.94 -10.69
C ASP A 241 16.22 -31.50 -10.09
N GLY A 242 17.04 -30.61 -10.64
CA GLY A 242 17.17 -29.21 -10.22
C GLY A 242 16.29 -28.22 -10.99
N GLY A 243 15.64 -28.65 -12.08
CA GLY A 243 14.82 -27.78 -12.92
C GLY A 243 13.66 -27.11 -12.18
N GLY A 244 13.46 -25.81 -12.41
CA GLY A 244 12.37 -25.02 -11.81
C GLY A 244 11.70 -24.07 -12.80
N LEU A 245 10.52 -23.57 -12.43
CA LEU A 245 9.77 -22.56 -13.19
C LEU A 245 10.42 -21.18 -13.16
N TYR A 246 11.26 -20.94 -12.15
CA TYR A 246 11.96 -19.70 -11.92
C TYR A 246 13.29 -20.01 -11.24
N SER A 247 14.35 -19.34 -11.68
CA SER A 247 15.67 -19.40 -11.06
C SER A 247 16.35 -18.04 -11.17
N GLU A 248 17.08 -17.66 -10.13
CA GLU A 248 17.98 -16.52 -10.11
C GLU A 248 19.16 -16.77 -9.15
N PRO A 249 20.34 -16.21 -9.42
CA PRO A 249 21.53 -16.48 -8.61
C PRO A 249 21.40 -15.92 -7.18
N VAL A 250 22.07 -16.57 -6.24
CA VAL A 250 22.27 -16.10 -4.86
C VAL A 250 23.75 -15.83 -4.60
N ASP A 251 24.05 -14.93 -3.67
CA ASP A 251 25.44 -14.52 -3.41
C ASP A 251 26.28 -15.66 -2.82
N ASN A 252 25.68 -16.48 -1.96
CA ASN A 252 26.34 -17.60 -1.28
C ASN A 252 25.88 -18.95 -1.85
N ALA A 253 26.69 -19.54 -2.72
CA ALA A 253 26.38 -20.82 -3.35
C ALA A 253 26.38 -22.02 -2.38
N ASP A 254 27.15 -21.93 -1.30
CA ASP A 254 27.31 -22.99 -0.30
C ASP A 254 26.24 -22.94 0.81
N GLN A 255 25.24 -22.05 0.71
CA GLN A 255 24.18 -21.98 1.70
C GLN A 255 23.30 -23.24 1.68
N THR A 256 22.77 -23.59 2.85
CA THR A 256 21.82 -24.67 3.04
C THR A 256 20.39 -24.13 3.18
N LEU A 257 19.39 -25.01 3.18
CA LEU A 257 17.99 -24.61 3.39
C LEU A 257 17.75 -23.92 4.74
N ASP A 258 18.54 -24.26 5.77
CA ASP A 258 18.39 -23.69 7.11
C ASP A 258 18.93 -22.24 7.19
N ASP A 259 19.78 -21.83 6.24
CA ASP A 259 20.46 -20.53 6.25
C ASP A 259 19.60 -19.40 5.66
N ALA A 260 18.66 -19.73 4.76
CA ALA A 260 17.77 -18.76 4.14
C ALA A 260 16.54 -18.47 5.00
N GLU A 261 16.09 -17.21 5.00
CA GLU A 261 14.83 -16.83 5.63
C GLU A 261 13.71 -16.80 4.60
N ILE A 262 12.87 -17.84 4.61
CA ILE A 262 11.74 -17.97 3.70
C ILE A 262 10.42 -17.83 4.46
N TYR A 263 9.61 -16.88 4.01
CA TYR A 263 8.21 -16.69 4.41
C TYR A 263 7.30 -16.87 3.21
N TYR A 264 6.07 -17.30 3.45
CA TYR A 264 5.06 -17.43 2.41
C TYR A 264 3.69 -16.91 2.87
N ALA A 265 2.82 -16.65 1.91
CA ALA A 265 1.41 -16.39 2.14
C ALA A 265 0.56 -16.94 0.98
N ILE A 266 -0.60 -17.50 1.32
CA ILE A 266 -1.53 -18.09 0.34
C ILE A 266 -2.72 -17.16 0.16
N VAL A 267 -2.92 -16.69 -1.06
CA VAL A 267 -4.02 -15.81 -1.48
C VAL A 267 -4.78 -16.51 -2.61
N GLY A 268 -5.65 -17.47 -2.23
CA GLY A 268 -6.35 -18.32 -3.19
C GLY A 268 -5.36 -19.18 -4.00
N ASN A 269 -5.30 -18.96 -5.32
CA ASN A 269 -4.40 -19.68 -6.25
C ASN A 269 -3.04 -18.98 -6.44
N ILE A 270 -2.79 -17.93 -5.65
CA ILE A 270 -1.55 -17.17 -5.65
C ILE A 270 -0.79 -17.52 -4.38
N ILE A 271 0.46 -17.93 -4.54
CA ILE A 271 1.40 -18.13 -3.42
C ILE A 271 2.46 -17.04 -3.53
N VAL A 272 2.55 -16.20 -2.51
CA VAL A 272 3.58 -15.16 -2.43
C VAL A 272 4.69 -15.67 -1.53
N LEU A 273 5.92 -15.54 -1.99
CA LEU A 273 7.14 -15.92 -1.30
C LEU A 273 7.93 -14.66 -0.99
N LYS A 274 8.49 -14.60 0.21
CA LYS A 274 9.42 -13.59 0.67
C LYS A 274 10.67 -14.34 1.13
N VAL A 275 11.74 -14.25 0.35
CA VAL A 275 12.96 -15.03 0.54
C VAL A 275 14.14 -14.10 0.75
N ARG A 276 14.88 -14.29 1.84
CA ARG A 276 16.20 -13.67 2.01
C ARG A 276 17.24 -14.78 2.02
N PRO A 277 18.01 -14.94 0.93
CA PRO A 277 19.13 -15.87 0.91
C PRO A 277 20.20 -15.49 1.95
N TYR A 278 21.07 -16.44 2.25
CA TYR A 278 22.09 -16.29 3.28
C TYR A 278 23.01 -15.08 3.03
N GLN A 279 23.17 -14.24 4.07
CA GLN A 279 23.97 -13.00 4.09
C GLN A 279 23.59 -11.93 3.06
N GLU A 280 22.45 -12.04 2.39
CA GLU A 280 21.92 -10.96 1.57
C GLU A 280 21.18 -9.93 2.44
N ASN A 281 21.28 -8.65 2.07
CA ASN A 281 20.68 -7.56 2.84
C ASN A 281 19.17 -7.39 2.55
N GLU A 282 18.74 -7.78 1.35
CA GLU A 282 17.39 -7.52 0.85
C GLU A 282 16.57 -8.81 0.76
N PHE A 283 15.26 -8.68 0.96
CA PHE A 283 14.30 -9.75 0.68
C PHE A 283 13.89 -9.69 -0.79
N ARG A 284 13.81 -10.85 -1.41
CA ARG A 284 13.29 -11.06 -2.75
C ARG A 284 11.83 -11.51 -2.66
N TYR A 285 10.96 -10.92 -3.48
CA TYR A 285 9.53 -11.19 -3.46
C TYR A 285 9.11 -11.86 -4.75
N ILE A 286 8.58 -13.08 -4.64
CA ILE A 286 8.19 -13.91 -5.79
C ILE A 286 6.74 -14.29 -5.65
N VAL A 287 5.99 -14.20 -6.74
CA VAL A 287 4.61 -14.62 -6.84
C VAL A 287 4.53 -15.82 -7.75
N TYR A 288 4.03 -16.94 -7.22
CA TYR A 288 3.63 -18.12 -7.97
C TYR A 288 2.12 -18.12 -8.19
N ASN A 289 1.68 -18.34 -9.44
CA ASN A 289 0.28 -18.50 -9.80
C ASN A 289 0.03 -19.92 -10.31
N GLU A 290 -0.77 -20.67 -9.57
CA GLU A 290 -1.05 -22.08 -9.87
C GLU A 290 -1.82 -22.29 -11.17
N LYS A 291 -2.71 -21.35 -11.53
CA LYS A 291 -3.56 -21.51 -12.71
C LYS A 291 -2.77 -21.48 -14.01
N ILE A 292 -1.68 -20.73 -14.03
CA ILE A 292 -0.82 -20.56 -15.20
C ILE A 292 0.55 -21.20 -15.01
N GLN A 293 0.82 -21.78 -13.83
CA GLN A 293 2.09 -22.39 -13.44
C GLN A 293 3.29 -21.48 -13.77
N GLN A 294 3.24 -20.23 -13.28
CA GLN A 294 4.33 -19.27 -13.46
C GLN A 294 4.71 -18.65 -12.14
N ALA A 295 6.02 -18.52 -11.92
CA ALA A 295 6.60 -17.73 -10.85
C ALA A 295 7.23 -16.46 -11.44
N LYS A 296 7.02 -15.31 -10.79
CA LYS A 296 7.59 -14.02 -11.19
C LYS A 296 8.05 -13.23 -9.98
N ARG A 297 9.18 -12.56 -10.13
CA ARG A 297 9.70 -11.57 -9.17
C ARG A 297 8.89 -10.26 -9.28
N ILE A 298 8.60 -9.64 -8.14
CA ILE A 298 7.65 -8.51 -8.01
C ILE A 298 8.14 -7.37 -7.09
N ASP A 299 9.44 -7.35 -6.78
CA ASP A 299 10.07 -6.27 -6.02
C ASP A 299 10.49 -5.07 -6.90
#